data_AF-A0A067MQ86-F1
#
_entry.id   AF-A0A067MQ86-F1
#
_cell.length_a   1.000
_cell.length_b   1.000
_cell.length_c   1.000
_cell.angle_alpha   90.00
_cell.angle_beta   90.00
_cell.angle_gamma   90.00
#
_symmetry.space_group_name_H-M   'P 1'
#
loop_
_entity.id
_entity.type
_entity.pdbx_description
1 polymer ?
#
loop_
_entity_poly.entity_id
_entity_poly.type
_entity_poly.pdbx_seq_one_letter_code
_entity_poly.pdbx_strand_id
1 'polypeptide(L)'
;MATPSSSRFRPRNSIVPGSVGPATPLNRYSTSVQASASRFSTPHSLSASVPFDWEAARSHRPPPSTTPIKASGGKKQSRVARNPRVVRKASLVERIKDFPSHILFELSLFPHNIPLPPSKTTGIAIGITLHLIHLLTRWTGRSRAPLDDDSVWVEMSNELDFGEESTWNWSTPIAFLLLVAATLNALYLFTRTKTYHLYMRPDPAPSPHATFIPSQTLEHTEPPSFVQRVISLFKIVLGATWRFLISSSSSPEDVLRDMQNTEKIQQLDVWAPGDLERHLFVIYSPAHALVWTVFSASNWVISLLLMGVLTLQMYSLTFSYEALLKDRMIISAEVMHEYNEKYVNPRLHAVKTDACVMTHEAEMVDWRDM
;
A
#
# COMPACT_ATOMS: atom_id res chain seq x y z
N MET A 1 0.45 40.79 65.38
CA MET A 1 0.08 39.45 65.86
C MET A 1 -1.22 39.05 65.17
N ALA A 2 -1.15 37.96 64.40
CA ALA A 2 -2.22 37.04 64.02
C ALA A 2 -3.59 37.54 63.45
N THR A 3 -3.78 37.27 62.13
CA THR A 3 -4.86 36.45 61.49
C THR A 3 -6.37 36.83 61.63
N PRO A 4 -7.28 36.23 60.84
CA PRO A 4 -7.31 36.09 59.37
C PRO A 4 -8.73 36.30 58.77
N SER A 5 -8.83 36.36 57.44
CA SER A 5 -10.10 36.35 56.68
C SER A 5 -10.48 34.93 56.23
N SER A 6 -11.80 34.72 56.08
CA SER A 6 -12.46 33.43 55.85
C SER A 6 -12.33 32.88 54.43
N SER A 7 -12.06 31.58 54.29
CA SER A 7 -12.27 30.81 53.06
C SER A 7 -13.46 29.84 53.23
N ARG A 8 -14.43 29.91 52.31
CA ARG A 8 -15.54 28.95 52.19
C ARG A 8 -15.14 27.79 51.28
N PHE A 9 -15.15 26.60 51.84
CA PHE A 9 -15.07 25.32 51.12
C PHE A 9 -16.37 25.02 50.36
N ARG A 10 -16.25 24.48 49.14
CA ARG A 10 -17.30 23.69 48.47
C ARG A 10 -16.72 22.34 48.03
N PRO A 11 -17.53 21.27 48.01
CA PRO A 11 -17.07 19.90 48.12
C PRO A 11 -16.64 19.27 46.78
N ARG A 12 -15.75 18.29 46.94
CA ARG A 12 -15.12 17.42 45.94
C ARG A 12 -16.08 16.29 45.57
N ASN A 13 -16.46 16.17 44.29
CA ASN A 13 -17.17 14.99 43.80
C ASN A 13 -16.18 13.88 43.43
N SER A 14 -16.59 12.67 43.80
CA SER A 14 -15.91 11.39 43.75
C SER A 14 -15.79 10.80 42.35
N ILE A 15 -14.68 10.08 42.16
CA ILE A 15 -14.27 9.35 40.97
C ILE A 15 -15.02 8.01 40.89
N VAL A 16 -15.51 7.64 39.70
CA VAL A 16 -15.90 6.27 39.34
C VAL A 16 -14.89 5.77 38.28
N PRO A 17 -14.30 4.56 38.42
CA PRO A 17 -13.31 4.06 37.50
C PRO A 17 -13.94 3.18 36.41
N GLY A 18 -13.69 3.47 35.13
CA GLY A 18 -14.03 2.58 34.03
C GLY A 18 -13.93 3.22 32.64
N SER A 19 -13.21 2.53 31.74
CA SER A 19 -12.98 2.81 30.32
C SER A 19 -11.95 3.92 29.98
N VAL A 20 -10.68 3.51 29.86
CA VAL A 20 -9.62 4.30 29.19
C VAL A 20 -9.66 3.97 27.69
N GLY A 21 -10.31 4.83 26.91
CA GLY A 21 -9.94 5.03 25.50
C GLY A 21 -8.94 6.19 25.41
N PRO A 22 -8.10 6.29 24.36
CA PRO A 22 -7.17 7.41 24.24
C PRO A 22 -7.94 8.70 23.94
N ALA A 23 -8.17 9.50 24.98
CA ALA A 23 -8.71 10.84 24.85
C ALA A 23 -7.56 11.82 24.61
N THR A 24 -7.52 12.43 23.43
CA THR A 24 -6.59 13.52 23.11
C THR A 24 -6.85 14.71 24.04
N PRO A 25 -5.84 15.28 24.72
CA PRO A 25 -6.06 16.45 25.56
C PRO A 25 -6.49 17.65 24.70
N LEU A 26 -7.57 18.31 25.11
CA LEU A 26 -8.01 19.57 24.51
C LEU A 26 -6.93 20.62 24.75
N ASN A 27 -6.27 21.04 23.68
CA ASN A 27 -5.26 22.09 23.71
C ASN A 27 -5.97 23.44 23.89
N ARG A 28 -6.10 23.88 25.14
CA ARG A 28 -6.67 25.18 25.49
C ARG A 28 -5.62 26.25 25.21
N TYR A 29 -5.52 26.69 23.96
CA TYR A 29 -4.72 27.88 23.61
C TYR A 29 -5.43 29.14 24.13
N SER A 30 -5.04 29.60 25.32
CA SER A 30 -5.22 31.00 25.70
C SER A 30 -4.01 31.78 25.21
N THR A 31 -4.07 32.29 23.98
CA THR A 31 -3.04 33.20 23.45
C THR A 31 -3.33 34.61 23.96
N SER A 32 -3.02 34.89 25.22
CA SER A 32 -2.81 36.28 25.64
C SER A 32 -1.38 36.66 25.22
N VAL A 33 -1.23 37.19 24.01
CA VAL A 33 0.02 37.82 23.59
C VAL A 33 0.11 39.16 24.33
N GLN A 34 0.64 39.14 25.55
CA GLN A 34 1.27 40.34 26.11
C GLN A 34 2.58 40.52 25.36
N ALA A 35 2.59 41.48 24.44
CA ALA A 35 3.80 41.94 23.78
C ALA A 35 4.72 42.59 24.82
N SER A 36 5.68 41.83 25.31
CA SER A 36 6.83 42.38 26.04
C SER A 36 7.64 43.23 25.06
N ALA A 37 7.54 44.56 25.18
CA ALA A 37 8.32 45.49 24.40
C ALA A 37 9.81 45.38 24.77
N SER A 38 10.57 44.57 24.03
CA SER A 38 12.03 44.59 24.05
C SER A 38 12.55 45.78 23.22
N ARG A 39 13.59 46.45 23.69
CA ARG A 39 14.17 47.68 23.09
C ARG A 39 15.03 47.43 21.84
N PHE A 40 14.75 46.36 21.10
CA PHE A 40 15.37 46.07 19.81
C PHE A 40 14.25 45.77 18.79
N SER A 41 13.40 46.76 18.51
CA SER A 41 12.47 46.67 17.38
C SER A 41 13.24 46.98 16.10
N THR A 42 13.52 45.95 15.31
CA THR A 42 13.80 46.11 13.89
C THR A 42 12.60 46.80 13.22
N PRO A 43 12.80 47.72 12.27
CA PRO A 43 11.68 48.31 11.55
C PRO A 43 10.93 47.21 10.81
N HIS A 44 9.59 47.22 10.91
CA HIS A 44 8.72 46.23 10.28
C HIS A 44 9.06 46.06 8.79
N SER A 45 9.55 44.88 8.45
CA SER A 45 9.72 44.45 7.06
C SER A 45 8.37 44.51 6.34
N LEU A 46 8.34 45.14 5.16
CA LEU A 46 7.17 45.19 4.26
C LEU A 46 6.72 43.80 3.77
N SER A 47 7.49 42.74 4.04
CA SER A 47 7.17 41.35 3.68
C SER A 47 6.70 40.49 4.86
N ALA A 48 6.47 41.07 6.05
CA ALA A 48 5.88 40.32 7.15
C ALA A 48 4.41 39.96 6.82
N SER A 49 4.17 38.72 6.43
CA SER A 49 2.84 38.19 6.21
C SER A 49 2.07 38.18 7.52
N VAL A 50 0.97 38.94 7.58
CA VAL A 50 0.05 38.90 8.72
C VAL A 50 -0.54 37.49 8.80
N PRO A 51 -0.57 36.85 9.99
CA PRO A 51 -1.15 35.54 10.15
C PRO A 51 -2.63 35.53 9.72
N PHE A 52 -3.04 34.42 9.12
CA PHE A 52 -4.37 34.26 8.53
C PHE A 52 -5.48 34.37 9.59
N ASP A 53 -6.42 35.28 9.37
CA ASP A 53 -7.54 35.54 10.29
C ASP A 53 -8.71 34.56 10.05
N TRP A 54 -8.78 33.53 10.89
CA TRP A 54 -9.84 32.52 10.86
C TRP A 54 -11.22 33.04 11.30
N GLU A 55 -11.29 34.15 12.04
CA GLU A 55 -12.57 34.76 12.40
C GLU A 55 -13.18 35.53 11.22
N ALA A 56 -12.35 36.21 10.43
CA ALA A 56 -12.78 36.87 9.19
C ALA A 56 -13.34 35.87 8.17
N ALA A 57 -12.68 34.71 8.00
CA ALA A 57 -13.15 33.65 7.10
C ALA A 57 -14.50 33.06 7.51
N ARG A 58 -14.69 32.81 8.82
CA ARG A 58 -15.95 32.26 9.34
C ARG A 58 -17.11 33.26 9.32
N SER A 59 -16.81 34.54 9.44
CA SER A 59 -17.81 35.61 9.43
C SER A 59 -18.09 36.17 8.03
N HIS A 60 -17.53 35.57 6.96
CA HIS A 60 -17.61 36.04 5.58
C HIS A 60 -17.32 37.54 5.43
N ARG A 61 -16.45 38.08 6.27
CA ARG A 61 -16.04 39.48 6.17
C ARG A 61 -15.14 39.63 4.93
N PRO A 62 -15.30 40.71 4.14
CA PRO A 62 -14.38 40.97 3.05
C PRO A 62 -12.96 41.10 3.60
N PRO A 63 -11.93 40.60 2.89
CA PRO A 63 -10.56 40.64 3.36
C PRO A 63 -10.13 42.11 3.61
N PRO A 64 -9.42 42.39 4.73
CA PRO A 64 -9.12 43.76 5.15
C PRO A 64 -8.12 44.50 4.25
N SER A 65 -7.40 43.80 3.38
CA SER A 65 -6.43 44.38 2.45
C SER A 65 -6.77 44.04 1.00
N THR A 66 -7.29 45.02 0.27
CA THR A 66 -7.23 45.04 -1.18
C THR A 66 -5.75 45.01 -1.59
N THR A 67 -5.39 44.14 -2.54
CA THR A 67 -4.05 44.13 -3.14
C THR A 67 -3.62 45.56 -3.52
N PRO A 68 -2.37 45.98 -3.27
CA PRO A 68 -1.94 47.32 -3.60
C PRO A 68 -1.80 47.43 -5.12
N ILE A 69 -2.89 47.81 -5.79
CA ILE A 69 -2.83 48.32 -7.16
C ILE A 69 -2.15 49.68 -7.04
N LYS A 70 -0.95 49.79 -7.62
CA LYS A 70 -0.19 51.04 -7.73
C LYS A 70 -1.13 52.19 -8.11
N ALA A 71 -1.28 53.15 -7.21
CA ALA A 71 -2.00 54.39 -7.46
C ALA A 71 -1.19 55.25 -8.44
N SER A 72 -1.37 55.01 -9.74
CA SER A 72 -1.03 55.97 -10.78
C SER A 72 -2.24 56.86 -11.00
N GLY A 73 -2.05 58.17 -10.85
CA GLY A 73 -3.07 59.19 -11.01
C GLY A 73 -3.77 59.07 -12.37
N GLY A 74 -5.05 58.72 -12.34
CA GLY A 74 -5.90 58.60 -13.51
C GLY A 74 -7.32 59.04 -13.16
N LYS A 75 -7.83 59.98 -13.96
CA LYS A 75 -9.15 60.63 -13.89
C LYS A 75 -10.28 59.73 -13.39
N LYS A 76 -11.21 60.33 -12.62
CA LYS A 76 -12.54 59.80 -12.26
C LYS A 76 -13.18 59.10 -13.46
N GLN A 77 -13.00 57.79 -13.58
CA GLN A 77 -13.86 56.95 -14.41
C GLN A 77 -15.07 56.57 -13.57
N SER A 78 -16.23 56.80 -14.18
CA SER A 78 -17.53 56.41 -13.70
C SER A 78 -17.51 54.98 -13.15
N ARG A 79 -18.20 54.81 -12.02
CA ARG A 79 -18.42 53.56 -11.31
C ARG A 79 -19.16 52.59 -12.24
N VAL A 80 -18.43 51.86 -13.09
CA VAL A 80 -19.02 50.77 -13.88
C VAL A 80 -19.42 49.70 -12.89
N ALA A 81 -20.73 49.57 -12.68
CA ALA A 81 -21.31 48.47 -11.91
C ALA A 81 -20.75 47.16 -12.47
N ARG A 82 -19.95 46.44 -11.69
CA ARG A 82 -19.58 45.06 -12.02
C ARG A 82 -20.87 44.26 -12.04
N ASN A 83 -21.35 43.94 -13.23
CA ASN A 83 -22.51 43.09 -13.41
C ASN A 83 -22.32 41.79 -12.60
N PRO A 84 -23.34 41.33 -11.87
CA PRO A 84 -23.24 40.08 -11.11
C PRO A 84 -22.82 38.97 -12.06
N ARG A 85 -21.83 38.17 -11.66
CA ARG A 85 -21.34 37.03 -12.46
C ARG A 85 -22.51 36.09 -12.73
N VAL A 86 -23.09 36.17 -13.92
CA VAL A 86 -24.13 35.26 -14.36
C VAL A 86 -23.45 33.92 -14.65
N VAL A 87 -23.51 33.01 -13.68
CA VAL A 87 -23.09 31.62 -13.90
C VAL A 87 -24.15 30.98 -14.77
N ARG A 88 -23.83 30.78 -16.05
CA ARG A 88 -24.68 29.99 -16.94
C ARG A 88 -24.74 28.57 -16.39
N LYS A 89 -25.94 28.12 -16.06
CA LYS A 89 -26.18 26.72 -15.70
C LYS A 89 -26.11 25.90 -16.98
N ALA A 90 -25.35 24.81 -16.98
CA ALA A 90 -25.31 23.86 -18.09
C ALA A 90 -26.74 23.42 -18.45
N SER A 91 -27.01 23.31 -19.74
CA SER A 91 -28.31 22.87 -20.26
C SER A 91 -28.61 21.43 -19.82
N LEU A 92 -29.89 21.03 -19.80
CA LEU A 92 -30.25 19.65 -19.40
C LEU A 92 -29.59 18.58 -20.29
N VAL A 93 -29.41 18.88 -21.58
CA VAL A 93 -28.75 17.99 -22.53
C VAL A 93 -27.26 17.86 -22.23
N GLU A 94 -26.60 18.96 -21.91
CA GLU A 94 -25.18 19.00 -21.52
C GLU A 94 -24.96 18.24 -20.20
N ARG A 95 -25.86 18.38 -19.23
CA ARG A 95 -25.82 17.61 -17.97
C ARG A 95 -25.92 16.09 -18.17
N ILE A 96 -26.74 15.63 -19.11
CA ILE A 96 -26.88 14.19 -19.39
C ILE A 96 -25.63 13.67 -20.09
N LYS A 97 -25.05 14.46 -21.02
CA LYS A 97 -23.78 14.11 -21.67
C LYS A 97 -22.60 14.08 -20.70
N ASP A 98 -22.59 14.97 -19.72
CA ASP A 98 -21.54 15.06 -18.69
C ASP A 98 -21.77 14.12 -17.49
N PHE A 99 -22.94 13.47 -17.39
CA PHE A 99 -23.25 12.60 -16.26
C PHE A 99 -22.27 11.41 -16.11
N PRO A 100 -21.86 10.70 -17.19
CA PRO A 100 -20.88 9.61 -17.07
C PRO A 100 -19.51 10.12 -16.62
N SER A 101 -19.06 11.29 -17.10
CA SER A 101 -17.77 11.85 -16.72
C SER A 101 -17.78 12.36 -15.27
N HIS A 102 -18.91 12.91 -14.80
CA HIS A 102 -19.10 13.28 -13.41
C HIS A 102 -19.05 12.07 -12.48
N ILE A 103 -19.75 10.97 -12.83
CA ILE A 103 -19.67 9.72 -12.07
C ILE A 103 -18.24 9.17 -12.07
N LEU A 104 -17.55 9.19 -13.21
CA LEU A 104 -16.19 8.67 -13.31
C LEU A 104 -15.19 9.51 -12.51
N PHE A 105 -15.40 10.82 -12.44
CA PHE A 105 -14.65 11.73 -11.59
C PHE A 105 -14.96 11.52 -10.10
N GLU A 106 -16.23 11.36 -9.73
CA GLU A 106 -16.60 10.99 -8.36
C GLU A 106 -16.03 9.61 -7.98
N LEU A 107 -16.01 8.66 -8.93
CA LEU A 107 -15.39 7.34 -8.76
C LEU A 107 -13.87 7.38 -8.64
N SER A 108 -13.20 8.29 -9.34
CA SER A 108 -11.76 8.49 -9.15
C SER A 108 -11.44 9.22 -7.83
N LEU A 109 -12.37 10.01 -7.31
CA LEU A 109 -12.27 10.66 -6.00
C LEU A 109 -12.62 9.72 -4.83
N PHE A 110 -13.50 8.73 -5.04
CA PHE A 110 -13.97 7.82 -3.98
C PHE A 110 -12.86 7.09 -3.20
N PRO A 111 -11.74 6.62 -3.82
CA PRO A 111 -10.64 5.99 -3.10
C PRO A 111 -9.97 6.89 -2.05
N HIS A 112 -10.02 8.21 -2.21
CA HIS A 112 -9.33 9.16 -1.32
C HIS A 112 -10.24 9.81 -0.27
N ASN A 113 -11.56 9.83 -0.49
CA ASN A 113 -12.50 10.60 0.34
C ASN A 113 -13.28 9.75 1.36
N ILE A 114 -13.25 8.42 1.28
CA ILE A 114 -13.89 7.53 2.26
C ILE A 114 -12.78 6.84 3.06
N PRO A 115 -12.78 6.92 4.40
CA PRO A 115 -11.91 6.07 5.19
C PRO A 115 -12.35 4.63 5.00
N LEU A 116 -11.73 3.93 4.04
CA LEU A 116 -11.97 2.52 3.82
C LEU A 116 -11.70 1.78 5.14
N PRO A 117 -12.53 0.78 5.49
CA PRO A 117 -12.26 -0.03 6.67
C PRO A 117 -10.86 -0.64 6.55
N PRO A 118 -10.16 -0.88 7.69
CA PRO A 118 -8.82 -1.45 7.67
C PRO A 118 -8.74 -2.68 6.75
N SER A 119 -7.69 -2.75 5.94
CA SER A 119 -7.44 -3.85 4.97
C SER A 119 -7.59 -5.25 5.57
N LYS A 120 -7.29 -5.39 6.86
CA LYS A 120 -7.50 -6.62 7.63
C LYS A 120 -8.98 -6.99 7.75
N THR A 121 -9.81 -6.03 8.18
CA THR A 121 -11.25 -6.23 8.37
C THR A 121 -11.97 -6.50 7.06
N THR A 122 -11.57 -5.82 5.97
CA THR A 122 -12.13 -6.06 4.64
C THR A 122 -11.74 -7.42 4.11
N GLY A 123 -10.46 -7.81 4.21
CA GLY A 123 -10.01 -9.15 3.82
C GLY A 123 -10.74 -10.26 4.57
N ILE A 124 -10.96 -10.07 5.88
CA ILE A 124 -11.74 -11.01 6.71
C ILE A 124 -13.20 -11.07 6.27
N ALA A 125 -13.86 -9.93 6.14
CA ALA A 125 -15.26 -9.87 5.73
C ALA A 125 -15.46 -10.52 4.36
N ILE A 126 -14.62 -10.19 3.38
CA ILE A 126 -14.67 -10.78 2.04
C ILE A 126 -14.45 -12.29 2.12
N GLY A 127 -13.42 -12.76 2.83
CA GLY A 127 -13.14 -14.19 2.97
C GLY A 127 -14.32 -14.98 3.60
N ILE A 128 -14.95 -14.44 4.64
CA ILE A 128 -16.14 -15.04 5.26
C ILE A 128 -17.32 -15.03 4.28
N THR A 129 -17.55 -13.93 3.56
CA THR A 129 -18.64 -13.87 2.57
C THR A 129 -18.44 -14.89 1.44
N LEU A 130 -17.20 -15.13 0.99
CA LEU A 130 -16.92 -16.16 -0.02
C LEU A 130 -17.24 -17.56 0.50
N HIS A 131 -16.92 -17.88 1.77
CA HIS A 131 -17.36 -19.13 2.40
C HIS A 131 -18.88 -19.25 2.46
N LEU A 132 -19.57 -18.18 2.86
CA LEU A 132 -21.03 -18.17 2.96
C LEU A 132 -21.68 -18.36 1.59
N ILE A 133 -21.17 -17.69 0.55
CA ILE A 133 -21.65 -17.88 -0.82
C ILE A 133 -21.44 -19.34 -1.23
N HIS A 134 -20.25 -19.90 -1.02
CA HIS A 134 -19.97 -21.30 -1.37
C HIS A 134 -20.89 -22.28 -0.63
N LEU A 135 -21.12 -22.04 0.67
CA LEU A 135 -22.04 -22.83 1.50
C LEU A 135 -23.48 -22.75 0.99
N LEU A 136 -23.98 -21.54 0.68
CA LEU A 136 -25.34 -21.34 0.15
C LEU A 136 -25.52 -22.01 -1.21
N THR A 137 -24.51 -21.91 -2.08
CA THR A 137 -24.50 -22.57 -3.39
C THR A 137 -24.57 -24.09 -3.24
N ARG A 138 -23.87 -24.67 -2.26
CA ARG A 138 -23.92 -26.11 -1.97
C ARG A 138 -25.25 -26.54 -1.35
N TRP A 139 -25.75 -25.78 -0.37
CA TRP A 139 -27.02 -26.03 0.29
C TRP A 139 -28.19 -26.05 -0.70
N THR A 140 -28.23 -25.08 -1.61
CA THR A 140 -29.27 -24.98 -2.65
C THR A 140 -29.15 -26.03 -3.75
N GLY A 141 -27.95 -26.60 -3.96
CA GLY A 141 -27.75 -27.77 -4.82
C GLY A 141 -28.31 -29.04 -4.17
N ARG A 142 -27.97 -29.29 -2.90
CA ARG A 142 -28.42 -30.49 -2.16
C ARG A 142 -29.94 -30.51 -1.94
N SER A 143 -30.55 -29.37 -1.68
CA SER A 143 -32.00 -29.26 -1.42
C SER A 143 -32.89 -29.57 -2.64
N ARG A 144 -32.30 -29.71 -3.85
CA ARG A 144 -33.01 -30.00 -5.10
C ARG A 144 -32.92 -31.47 -5.53
N ALA A 145 -32.17 -32.30 -4.80
CA ALA A 145 -32.12 -33.74 -5.06
C ALA A 145 -33.46 -34.38 -4.66
N PRO A 146 -34.15 -35.11 -5.57
CA PRO A 146 -35.39 -35.82 -5.23
C PRO A 146 -35.12 -36.88 -4.15
N LEU A 147 -36.01 -36.94 -3.15
CA LEU A 147 -35.98 -37.90 -2.03
C LEU A 147 -36.55 -39.27 -2.46
N ASP A 148 -36.18 -39.81 -3.63
CA ASP A 148 -36.63 -41.13 -4.06
C ASP A 148 -35.47 -42.14 -4.16
N ASP A 149 -35.56 -43.11 -3.26
CA ASP A 149 -35.13 -44.52 -3.30
C ASP A 149 -33.63 -44.92 -3.31
N ASP A 150 -33.19 -45.40 -2.14
CA ASP A 150 -32.34 -46.57 -1.86
C ASP A 150 -30.94 -46.75 -2.48
N SER A 151 -30.36 -45.73 -3.11
CA SER A 151 -28.94 -45.83 -3.50
C SER A 151 -28.15 -44.55 -3.23
N VAL A 152 -27.71 -44.44 -1.98
CA VAL A 152 -26.59 -43.55 -1.54
C VAL A 152 -25.38 -43.65 -2.50
N TRP A 153 -25.25 -44.79 -3.20
CA TRP A 153 -24.22 -45.04 -4.21
C TRP A 153 -24.47 -44.36 -5.58
N VAL A 154 -25.73 -44.15 -6.00
CA VAL A 154 -26.10 -43.48 -7.27
C VAL A 154 -26.07 -41.96 -7.12
N GLU A 155 -26.45 -41.43 -5.95
CA GLU A 155 -26.26 -40.01 -5.62
C GLU A 155 -24.77 -39.63 -5.64
N MET A 156 -23.89 -40.57 -5.29
CA MET A 156 -22.43 -40.38 -5.26
C MET A 156 -21.75 -40.46 -6.63
N SER A 157 -22.23 -41.32 -7.55
CA SER A 157 -21.70 -41.35 -8.92
C SER A 157 -22.10 -40.10 -9.72
N ASN A 158 -23.31 -39.61 -9.50
CA ASN A 158 -23.84 -38.44 -10.23
C ASN A 158 -23.18 -37.11 -9.82
N GLU A 159 -22.49 -37.05 -8.67
CA GLU A 159 -21.74 -35.85 -8.26
C GLU A 159 -20.35 -35.74 -8.94
N LEU A 160 -19.80 -36.86 -9.41
CA LEU A 160 -18.54 -36.92 -10.17
C LEU A 160 -18.74 -37.00 -11.68
N ASP A 161 -19.96 -37.29 -12.14
CA ASP A 161 -20.29 -37.29 -13.56
C ASP A 161 -20.48 -35.85 -14.05
N PHE A 162 -19.54 -35.38 -14.87
CA PHE A 162 -19.58 -34.05 -15.49
C PHE A 162 -20.53 -33.98 -16.69
N GLY A 163 -21.32 -35.02 -16.95
CA GLY A 163 -22.27 -35.09 -18.05
C GLY A 163 -23.44 -36.01 -17.73
N GLU A 164 -24.61 -35.64 -18.24
CA GLU A 164 -25.83 -36.48 -18.27
C GLU A 164 -26.33 -36.82 -16.85
N GLU A 165 -27.10 -36.01 -16.13
CA GLU A 165 -28.44 -35.54 -16.44
C GLU A 165 -28.85 -34.50 -15.37
N SER A 166 -29.35 -33.32 -15.77
CA SER A 166 -30.24 -32.41 -15.01
C SER A 166 -29.99 -30.95 -15.38
N THR A 167 -31.08 -30.22 -15.60
CA THR A 167 -31.14 -28.90 -16.23
C THR A 167 -30.37 -27.81 -15.47
N TRP A 168 -29.23 -27.37 -16.01
CA TRP A 168 -28.45 -26.20 -15.60
C TRP A 168 -28.34 -25.97 -14.08
N ASN A 169 -27.40 -26.68 -13.45
CA ASN A 169 -27.03 -26.43 -12.06
C ASN A 169 -26.21 -25.15 -11.96
N TRP A 170 -26.79 -24.06 -11.45
CA TRP A 170 -26.07 -22.79 -11.18
C TRP A 170 -24.92 -22.95 -10.15
N SER A 171 -24.85 -24.08 -9.45
CA SER A 171 -23.84 -24.32 -8.41
C SER A 171 -22.44 -24.55 -8.94
N THR A 172 -22.28 -25.30 -10.03
CA THR A 172 -20.99 -25.58 -10.67
C THR A 172 -20.31 -24.33 -11.26
N PRO A 173 -20.99 -23.44 -12.03
CA PRO A 173 -20.35 -22.22 -12.53
C PRO A 173 -19.99 -21.25 -11.40
N ILE A 174 -20.79 -21.17 -10.32
CA ILE A 174 -20.45 -20.34 -9.17
C ILE A 174 -19.25 -20.90 -8.42
N ALA A 175 -19.20 -22.21 -8.16
CA ALA A 175 -18.03 -22.84 -7.53
C ALA A 175 -16.76 -22.67 -8.37
N PHE A 176 -16.87 -22.81 -9.69
CA PHE A 176 -15.77 -22.54 -10.63
C PHE A 176 -15.34 -21.06 -10.59
N LEU A 177 -16.29 -20.12 -10.61
CA LEU A 177 -15.99 -18.69 -10.51
C LEU A 177 -15.27 -18.35 -9.19
N LEU A 178 -15.72 -18.92 -8.08
CA LEU A 178 -15.09 -18.74 -6.76
C LEU A 178 -13.69 -19.34 -6.70
N LEU A 179 -13.48 -20.50 -7.35
CA LEU A 179 -12.15 -21.10 -7.50
C LEU A 179 -11.24 -20.18 -8.33
N VAL A 180 -11.72 -19.67 -9.46
CA VAL A 180 -10.97 -18.73 -10.31
C VAL A 180 -10.66 -17.43 -9.55
N ALA A 181 -11.61 -16.90 -8.79
CA ALA A 181 -11.38 -15.71 -7.96
C ALA A 181 -10.30 -15.96 -6.90
N ALA A 182 -10.34 -17.12 -6.23
CA ALA A 182 -9.32 -17.50 -5.24
C ALA A 182 -7.94 -17.71 -5.87
N THR A 183 -7.87 -18.34 -7.06
CA THR A 183 -6.60 -18.54 -7.77
C THR A 183 -6.04 -17.23 -8.29
N LEU A 184 -6.86 -16.32 -8.81
CA LEU A 184 -6.43 -14.97 -9.19
C LEU A 184 -5.90 -14.19 -7.98
N ASN A 185 -6.56 -14.26 -6.82
CA ASN A 185 -6.05 -13.64 -5.59
C ASN A 185 -4.70 -14.24 -5.17
N ALA A 186 -4.55 -15.57 -5.23
CA ALA A 186 -3.29 -16.24 -4.93
C ALA A 186 -2.17 -15.83 -5.91
N LEU A 187 -2.46 -15.83 -7.22
CA LEU A 187 -1.51 -15.39 -8.24
C LEU A 187 -1.11 -13.94 -8.05
N TYR A 188 -2.08 -13.06 -7.77
CA TYR A 188 -1.81 -11.66 -7.47
C TYR A 188 -0.94 -11.50 -6.21
N LEU A 189 -1.24 -12.25 -5.14
CA LEU A 189 -0.45 -12.24 -3.92
C LEU A 189 1.01 -12.63 -4.17
N PHE A 190 1.27 -13.74 -4.88
CA PHE A 190 2.62 -14.24 -5.11
C PHE A 190 3.40 -13.46 -6.19
N THR A 191 2.72 -12.83 -7.15
CA THR A 191 3.37 -12.00 -8.20
C THR A 191 3.65 -10.57 -7.76
N ARG A 192 3.10 -10.14 -6.62
CA ARG A 192 3.31 -8.78 -6.11
C ARG A 192 4.69 -8.66 -5.48
N THR A 193 5.62 -8.15 -6.27
CA THR A 193 6.96 -7.73 -5.86
C THR A 193 7.10 -6.21 -5.91
N LYS A 194 7.95 -5.69 -5.04
CA LYS A 194 8.40 -4.30 -5.00
C LYS A 194 9.90 -4.26 -5.28
N THR A 195 10.29 -3.40 -6.21
CA THR A 195 11.67 -3.23 -6.61
C THR A 195 12.37 -2.26 -5.65
N TYR A 196 13.61 -2.59 -5.27
CA TYR A 196 14.50 -1.74 -4.49
C TYR A 196 15.83 -1.63 -5.23
N HIS A 197 16.41 -0.43 -5.23
CA HIS A 197 17.72 -0.19 -5.84
C HIS A 197 18.75 0.01 -4.72
N LEU A 198 19.86 -0.72 -4.80
CA LEU A 198 20.97 -0.63 -3.86
C LEU A 198 22.08 0.15 -4.58
N TYR A 199 22.38 1.37 -4.13
CA TYR A 199 23.27 2.27 -4.86
C TYR A 199 24.73 2.10 -4.46
N MET A 200 25.00 1.81 -3.19
CA MET A 200 26.38 1.79 -2.65
C MET A 200 26.96 0.40 -2.46
N ARG A 201 26.26 -0.65 -2.87
CA ARG A 201 26.74 -2.02 -2.73
C ARG A 201 27.50 -2.50 -3.98
N PRO A 202 28.82 -2.75 -3.89
CA PRO A 202 29.59 -3.30 -5.01
C PRO A 202 29.39 -4.82 -5.16
N ASP A 203 29.19 -5.53 -4.06
CA ASP A 203 29.07 -6.99 -4.04
C ASP A 203 27.64 -7.46 -4.34
N PRO A 204 27.45 -8.62 -4.99
CA PRO A 204 26.11 -9.15 -5.21
C PRO A 204 25.42 -9.46 -3.88
N ALA A 205 24.29 -8.79 -3.60
CA ALA A 205 23.40 -9.17 -2.52
C ALA A 205 23.09 -10.68 -2.52
N PRO A 206 23.15 -11.37 -1.37
CA PRO A 206 22.94 -12.81 -1.25
C PRO A 206 21.45 -13.18 -1.30
N SER A 207 20.76 -12.77 -2.36
CA SER A 207 19.35 -13.10 -2.64
C SER A 207 19.20 -13.54 -4.09
N PRO A 208 18.46 -14.63 -4.38
CA PRO A 208 18.18 -15.08 -5.74
C PRO A 208 17.33 -14.06 -6.55
N HIS A 209 16.71 -13.09 -5.88
CA HIS A 209 15.93 -12.02 -6.50
C HIS A 209 16.76 -10.76 -6.82
N ALA A 210 18.08 -10.82 -6.62
CA ALA A 210 18.97 -9.71 -6.93
C ALA A 210 19.46 -9.81 -8.38
N THR A 211 19.34 -8.71 -9.13
CA THR A 211 19.77 -8.60 -10.53
C THR A 211 20.58 -7.32 -10.72
N PHE A 212 21.56 -7.34 -11.61
CA PHE A 212 22.32 -6.13 -11.96
C PHE A 212 21.67 -5.48 -13.18
N ILE A 213 21.36 -4.19 -13.06
CA ILE A 213 20.79 -3.41 -14.16
C ILE A 213 21.68 -2.19 -14.41
N PRO A 214 21.93 -1.82 -15.68
CA PRO A 214 22.65 -0.59 -16.02
C PRO A 214 21.95 0.65 -15.44
N SER A 215 22.73 1.59 -14.88
CA SER A 215 22.21 2.81 -14.26
C SER A 215 21.32 3.67 -15.19
N GLN A 216 21.61 3.65 -16.50
CA GLN A 216 20.88 4.41 -17.53
C GLN A 216 19.43 3.93 -17.74
N THR A 217 19.10 2.69 -17.35
CA THR A 217 17.75 2.12 -17.52
C THR A 217 16.81 2.49 -16.36
N LEU A 218 17.35 3.03 -15.25
CA LEU A 218 16.58 3.34 -14.04
C LEU A 218 15.59 4.50 -14.23
N GLU A 219 15.91 5.46 -15.09
CA GLU A 219 15.06 6.65 -15.30
C GLU A 219 13.75 6.32 -16.05
N HIS A 220 13.65 5.15 -16.69
CA HIS A 220 12.52 4.79 -17.54
C HIS A 220 11.85 3.44 -17.24
N THR A 221 12.20 2.78 -16.13
CA THR A 221 11.61 1.48 -15.81
C THR A 221 10.32 1.64 -15.01
N GLU A 222 9.17 1.64 -15.70
CA GLU A 222 7.90 1.39 -15.04
C GLU A 222 7.85 -0.06 -14.53
N PRO A 223 7.26 -0.32 -13.34
CA PRO A 223 7.16 -1.68 -12.84
C PRO A 223 6.36 -2.55 -13.82
N PRO A 224 6.79 -3.79 -14.09
CA PRO A 224 6.12 -4.64 -15.06
C PRO A 224 4.66 -4.83 -14.66
N SER A 225 3.76 -4.68 -15.63
CA SER A 225 2.32 -4.83 -15.42
C SER A 225 1.99 -6.22 -14.88
N PHE A 226 0.89 -6.33 -14.12
CA PHE A 226 0.45 -7.61 -13.56
C PHE A 226 0.36 -8.72 -14.63
N VAL A 227 -0.19 -8.39 -15.80
CA VAL A 227 -0.34 -9.33 -16.92
C VAL A 227 1.02 -9.83 -17.40
N GLN A 228 2.02 -8.95 -17.52
CA GLN A 228 3.37 -9.35 -17.91
C GLN A 228 4.01 -10.28 -16.87
N ARG A 229 3.75 -10.08 -15.57
CA ARG A 229 4.22 -10.96 -14.50
C ARG A 229 3.55 -12.34 -14.54
N VAL A 230 2.25 -12.38 -14.79
CA VAL A 230 1.53 -13.66 -14.96
C VAL A 230 2.03 -14.40 -16.19
N ILE A 231 2.24 -13.69 -17.31
CA ILE A 231 2.81 -14.27 -18.53
C ILE A 231 4.24 -14.76 -18.29
N SER A 232 5.08 -14.03 -17.54
CA SER A 232 6.44 -14.47 -17.25
C SER A 232 6.45 -15.72 -16.37
N LEU A 233 5.61 -15.79 -15.34
CA LEU A 233 5.42 -17.02 -14.56
C LEU A 233 4.94 -18.17 -15.44
N PHE A 234 3.96 -17.92 -16.31
CA PHE A 234 3.46 -18.93 -17.24
C PHE A 234 4.58 -19.43 -18.17
N LYS A 235 5.42 -18.53 -18.71
CA LYS A 235 6.58 -18.89 -19.53
C LYS A 235 7.62 -19.69 -18.74
N ILE A 236 7.86 -19.36 -17.47
CA ILE A 236 8.79 -20.08 -16.61
C ILE A 236 8.26 -21.49 -16.33
N VAL A 237 7.00 -21.61 -15.94
CA VAL A 237 6.36 -22.91 -15.66
C VAL A 237 6.30 -23.73 -16.95
N LEU A 238 5.81 -23.16 -18.04
CA LEU A 238 5.73 -23.84 -19.34
C LEU A 238 7.12 -24.26 -19.81
N GLY A 239 8.11 -23.37 -19.69
CA GLY A 239 9.49 -23.65 -20.02
C GLY A 239 10.10 -24.74 -19.15
N ALA A 240 9.81 -24.77 -17.84
CA ALA A 240 10.26 -25.81 -16.93
C ALA A 240 9.58 -27.15 -17.22
N THR A 241 8.27 -27.17 -17.50
CA THR A 241 7.54 -28.38 -17.90
C THR A 241 8.02 -28.89 -19.25
N TRP A 242 8.28 -27.99 -20.21
CA TRP A 242 8.78 -28.35 -21.53
C TRP A 242 10.24 -28.84 -21.46
N ARG A 243 11.07 -28.24 -20.60
CA ARG A 243 12.43 -28.71 -20.29
C ARG A 243 12.42 -30.08 -19.61
N PHE A 244 11.51 -30.32 -18.67
CA PHE A 244 11.29 -31.62 -18.06
C PHE A 244 10.89 -32.67 -19.11
N LEU A 245 10.03 -32.29 -20.05
CA LEU A 245 9.55 -33.19 -21.11
C LEU A 245 10.57 -33.42 -22.24
N ILE A 246 11.46 -32.47 -22.54
CA ILE A 246 12.39 -32.54 -23.68
C ILE A 246 13.86 -32.74 -23.27
N SER A 247 14.18 -32.80 -21.97
CA SER A 247 15.54 -33.05 -21.45
C SER A 247 16.63 -32.26 -22.18
N SER A 248 16.39 -30.99 -22.51
CA SER A 248 17.41 -30.14 -23.13
C SER A 248 18.10 -29.30 -22.06
N SER A 249 19.34 -29.69 -21.77
CA SER A 249 20.28 -28.91 -20.98
C SER A 249 20.87 -27.80 -21.86
N SER A 250 20.38 -26.57 -21.73
CA SER A 250 21.10 -25.39 -22.24
C SER A 250 21.81 -24.68 -21.09
N SER A 251 23.11 -24.47 -21.28
CA SER A 251 24.05 -23.87 -20.34
C SER A 251 23.79 -22.36 -20.18
N PRO A 252 23.77 -21.81 -18.95
CA PRO A 252 23.48 -20.41 -18.66
C PRO A 252 24.70 -19.49 -18.83
N GLU A 253 25.48 -19.65 -19.91
CA GLU A 253 26.73 -18.91 -20.12
C GLU A 253 26.59 -17.65 -21.01
N ASP A 254 25.49 -17.49 -21.74
CA ASP A 254 25.36 -16.42 -22.75
C ASP A 254 24.94 -15.04 -22.20
N VAL A 255 24.46 -14.94 -20.95
CA VAL A 255 23.98 -13.67 -20.37
C VAL A 255 25.10 -12.86 -19.69
N LEU A 256 26.24 -13.49 -19.41
CA LEU A 256 27.33 -12.88 -18.62
C LEU A 256 28.27 -11.98 -19.44
N ARG A 257 28.20 -12.02 -20.78
CA ARG A 257 29.17 -11.36 -21.66
C ARG A 257 28.83 -9.92 -22.08
N ASP A 258 27.59 -9.46 -21.90
CA ASP A 258 27.13 -8.18 -22.47
C ASP A 258 27.19 -6.99 -21.48
N MET A 259 27.70 -7.18 -20.26
CA MET A 259 27.53 -6.21 -19.16
C MET A 259 28.82 -5.53 -18.67
N GLN A 260 29.91 -5.48 -19.43
CA GLN A 260 31.21 -5.05 -18.87
C GLN A 260 31.48 -3.53 -18.83
N ASN A 261 30.64 -2.66 -19.40
CA ASN A 261 31.00 -1.23 -19.58
C ASN A 261 30.00 -0.18 -19.07
N THR A 262 29.08 -0.53 -18.18
CA THR A 262 28.14 0.44 -17.59
C THR A 262 28.18 0.37 -16.06
N GLU A 263 28.02 1.53 -15.41
CA GLU A 263 27.84 1.63 -13.97
C GLU A 263 26.63 0.79 -13.57
N LYS A 264 26.89 -0.32 -12.86
CA LYS A 264 25.87 -1.31 -12.50
C LYS A 264 25.25 -0.91 -11.17
N ILE A 265 23.93 -0.77 -11.16
CA ILE A 265 23.17 -0.61 -9.92
C ILE A 265 22.44 -1.93 -9.66
N GLN A 266 22.54 -2.43 -8.44
CA GLN A 266 21.88 -3.67 -8.07
C GLN A 266 20.39 -3.40 -7.81
N GLN A 267 19.52 -4.11 -8.53
CA GLN A 267 18.09 -4.15 -8.28
C GLN A 267 17.75 -5.41 -7.48
N LEU A 268 16.96 -5.23 -6.41
CA LEU A 268 16.42 -6.30 -5.59
C LEU A 268 14.89 -6.29 -5.65
N ASP A 269 14.32 -7.37 -6.18
CA ASP A 269 12.86 -7.54 -6.27
C ASP A 269 12.36 -8.29 -5.05
N VAL A 270 11.75 -7.56 -4.12
CA VAL A 270 11.28 -8.12 -2.85
C VAL A 270 9.79 -8.41 -2.90
N TRP A 271 9.39 -9.60 -2.48
CA TRP A 271 7.98 -9.95 -2.36
C TRP A 271 7.25 -9.00 -1.39
N ALA A 272 6.18 -8.36 -1.84
CA ALA A 272 5.47 -7.34 -1.08
C ALA A 272 3.98 -7.71 -1.03
N PRO A 273 3.58 -8.68 -0.18
CA PRO A 273 2.20 -9.08 -0.07
C PRO A 273 1.38 -7.88 0.44
N GLY A 274 0.29 -7.56 -0.26
CA GLY A 274 -0.64 -6.57 0.24
C GLY A 274 -1.45 -7.13 1.42
N ASP A 275 -1.85 -6.25 2.33
CA ASP A 275 -2.54 -6.69 3.54
C ASP A 275 -3.87 -7.38 3.21
N LEU A 276 -4.68 -6.81 2.31
CA LEU A 276 -6.01 -7.37 2.01
C LEU A 276 -5.90 -8.77 1.40
N GLU A 277 -5.06 -8.90 0.38
CA GLU A 277 -4.90 -10.11 -0.43
C GLU A 277 -4.33 -11.26 0.38
N ARG A 278 -3.43 -10.93 1.31
CA ARG A 278 -2.86 -11.86 2.29
C ARG A 278 -3.89 -12.37 3.28
N HIS A 279 -4.70 -11.50 3.90
CA HIS A 279 -5.76 -11.95 4.82
C HIS A 279 -6.84 -12.72 4.07
N LEU A 280 -7.18 -12.30 2.86
CA LEU A 280 -8.12 -13.01 1.99
C LEU A 280 -7.60 -14.41 1.64
N PHE A 281 -6.32 -14.55 1.28
CA PHE A 281 -5.70 -15.85 0.98
C PHE A 281 -5.67 -16.78 2.19
N VAL A 282 -5.38 -16.26 3.39
CA VAL A 282 -5.37 -17.07 4.62
C VAL A 282 -6.77 -17.60 4.94
N ILE A 283 -7.79 -16.77 4.75
CA ILE A 283 -9.17 -17.14 5.09
C ILE A 283 -9.76 -18.00 3.98
N TYR A 284 -9.80 -17.50 2.74
CA TYR A 284 -10.33 -18.18 1.57
C TYR A 284 -9.25 -18.35 0.49
N SER A 285 -8.53 -19.47 0.58
CA SER A 285 -7.51 -19.86 -0.39
C SER A 285 -8.08 -20.73 -1.53
N PRO A 286 -7.35 -20.94 -2.64
CA PRO A 286 -7.75 -21.91 -3.67
C PRO A 286 -7.97 -23.31 -3.12
N ALA A 287 -7.19 -23.73 -2.11
CA ALA A 287 -7.40 -25.01 -1.45
C ALA A 287 -8.75 -25.06 -0.71
N HIS A 288 -9.17 -23.99 -0.03
CA HIS A 288 -10.50 -23.94 0.60
C HIS A 288 -11.63 -24.06 -0.43
N ALA A 289 -11.49 -23.39 -1.57
CA ALA A 289 -12.43 -23.54 -2.68
C ALA A 289 -12.51 -25.01 -3.16
N LEU A 290 -11.37 -25.70 -3.27
CA LEU A 290 -11.32 -27.13 -3.60
C LEU A 290 -11.91 -28.02 -2.51
N VAL A 291 -11.68 -27.71 -1.22
CA VAL A 291 -12.31 -28.42 -0.10
C VAL A 291 -13.83 -28.39 -0.26
N TRP A 292 -14.42 -27.23 -0.53
CA TRP A 292 -15.86 -27.11 -0.77
C TRP A 292 -16.35 -27.90 -1.99
N THR A 293 -15.48 -28.14 -2.97
CA THR A 293 -15.82 -29.00 -4.12
C THR A 293 -15.82 -30.48 -3.79
N VAL A 294 -14.96 -30.90 -2.85
CA VAL A 294 -14.67 -32.30 -2.54
C VAL A 294 -15.34 -32.78 -1.24
N PHE A 295 -15.91 -31.89 -0.43
CA PHE A 295 -16.45 -32.19 0.91
C PHE A 295 -17.45 -33.35 0.99
N SER A 296 -18.11 -33.72 -0.13
CA SER A 296 -19.07 -34.82 -0.25
C SER A 296 -18.46 -36.12 -0.84
N ALA A 297 -17.26 -36.05 -1.42
CA ALA A 297 -16.66 -37.17 -2.13
C ALA A 297 -16.08 -38.22 -1.15
N SER A 298 -16.72 -39.39 -1.06
CA SER A 298 -16.19 -40.58 -0.35
C SER A 298 -14.94 -41.20 -1.03
N ASN A 299 -14.22 -40.42 -1.83
CA ASN A 299 -13.02 -40.86 -2.53
C ASN A 299 -11.77 -40.44 -1.75
N TRP A 300 -11.14 -41.42 -1.10
CA TRP A 300 -9.93 -41.24 -0.32
C TRP A 300 -8.75 -40.71 -1.16
N VAL A 301 -8.73 -40.98 -2.47
CA VAL A 301 -7.68 -40.50 -3.39
C VAL A 301 -7.76 -38.98 -3.56
N ILE A 302 -8.97 -38.43 -3.74
CA ILE A 302 -9.17 -36.97 -3.87
C ILE A 302 -8.87 -36.28 -2.55
N SER A 303 -9.22 -36.91 -1.42
CA SER A 303 -8.85 -36.42 -0.08
C SER A 303 -7.33 -36.38 0.12
N LEU A 304 -6.60 -37.39 -0.34
CA LEU A 304 -5.14 -37.42 -0.29
C LEU A 304 -4.52 -36.31 -1.15
N LEU A 305 -5.03 -36.12 -2.37
CA LEU A 305 -4.61 -35.02 -3.25
C LEU A 305 -4.85 -33.65 -2.59
N LEU A 306 -5.99 -33.46 -1.96
CA LEU A 306 -6.35 -32.23 -1.26
C LEU A 306 -5.40 -31.93 -0.08
N MET A 307 -5.03 -32.96 0.68
CA MET A 307 -4.00 -32.82 1.73
C MET A 307 -2.65 -32.42 1.15
N GLY A 308 -2.28 -32.98 -0.01
CA GLY A 308 -1.11 -32.56 -0.77
C GLY A 308 -1.16 -31.09 -1.18
N VAL A 309 -2.30 -30.62 -1.71
CA VAL A 309 -2.52 -29.22 -2.10
C VAL A 309 -2.44 -28.28 -0.89
N LEU A 310 -3.06 -28.63 0.24
CA LEU A 310 -2.98 -27.86 1.48
C LEU A 310 -1.54 -27.77 2.01
N THR A 311 -0.81 -28.89 1.97
CA THR A 311 0.60 -28.93 2.39
C THR A 311 1.47 -28.05 1.48
N LEU A 312 1.29 -28.17 0.15
CA LEU A 312 1.99 -27.35 -0.82
C LEU A 312 1.68 -25.85 -0.64
N GLN A 313 0.42 -25.51 -0.37
CA GLN A 313 -0.01 -24.14 -0.11
C GLN A 313 0.71 -23.55 1.11
N MET A 314 0.72 -24.28 2.23
CA MET A 314 1.37 -23.82 3.47
C MET A 314 2.89 -23.72 3.28
N TYR A 315 3.51 -24.70 2.63
CA TYR A 315 4.94 -24.68 2.33
C TYR A 315 5.33 -23.47 1.46
N SER A 316 4.57 -23.20 0.39
CA SER A 316 4.81 -22.05 -0.49
C SER A 316 4.70 -20.71 0.27
N LEU A 317 3.70 -20.59 1.15
CA LEU A 317 3.54 -19.40 1.99
C LEU A 317 4.72 -19.24 2.96
N THR A 318 5.14 -20.30 3.65
CA THR A 318 6.29 -20.24 4.57
C THR A 318 7.59 -19.89 3.84
N PHE A 319 7.86 -20.53 2.71
CA PHE A 319 9.06 -20.29 1.92
C PHE A 319 9.15 -18.84 1.43
N SER A 320 8.03 -18.28 0.92
CA SER A 320 7.97 -16.88 0.49
C SER A 320 8.15 -15.90 1.65
N TYR A 321 7.61 -16.20 2.85
CA TYR A 321 7.86 -15.38 4.04
C TYR A 321 9.31 -15.42 4.53
N GLU A 322 9.94 -16.59 4.52
CA GLU A 322 11.36 -16.71 4.88
C GLU A 322 12.26 -15.92 3.91
N ALA A 323 11.97 -16.00 2.61
CA ALA A 323 12.66 -15.19 1.59
C ALA A 323 12.46 -13.69 1.85
N LEU A 324 11.23 -13.26 2.14
CA LEU A 324 10.92 -11.88 2.48
C LEU A 324 11.70 -11.38 3.72
N LEU A 325 11.82 -12.19 4.76
CA LEU A 325 12.55 -11.81 5.97
C LEU A 325 14.05 -11.60 5.67
N LYS A 326 14.65 -12.50 4.89
CA LYS A 326 16.05 -12.39 4.44
C LYS A 326 16.25 -11.12 3.60
N ASP A 327 15.36 -10.86 2.65
CA ASP A 327 15.43 -9.69 1.78
C ASP A 327 15.26 -8.38 2.58
N ARG A 328 14.36 -8.34 3.58
CA ARG A 328 14.20 -7.17 4.45
C ARG A 328 15.41 -6.90 5.32
N MET A 329 16.07 -7.96 5.81
CA MET A 329 17.31 -7.82 6.57
C MET A 329 18.40 -7.18 5.69
N ILE A 330 18.56 -7.65 4.46
CA ILE A 330 19.50 -7.10 3.48
C ILE A 330 19.22 -5.61 3.23
N ILE A 331 17.95 -5.25 2.96
CA ILE A 331 17.57 -3.85 2.75
C ILE A 331 17.87 -3.00 3.99
N SER A 332 17.53 -3.49 5.19
CA SER A 332 17.76 -2.71 6.42
C SER A 332 19.25 -2.46 6.69
N ALA A 333 20.08 -3.47 6.41
CA ALA A 333 21.53 -3.36 6.53
C ALA A 333 22.09 -2.37 5.51
N GLU A 334 21.61 -2.42 4.26
CA GLU A 334 22.04 -1.49 3.22
C GLU A 334 21.60 -0.05 3.50
N VAL A 335 20.36 0.16 3.94
CA VAL A 335 19.86 1.49 4.31
C VAL A 335 20.72 2.10 5.41
N MET A 336 21.13 1.30 6.41
CA MET A 336 22.02 1.79 7.46
C MET A 336 23.42 2.08 6.94
N HIS A 337 23.94 1.25 6.04
CA HIS A 337 25.23 1.47 5.39
C HIS A 337 25.24 2.76 4.56
N GLU A 338 24.26 2.93 3.66
CA GLU A 338 24.11 4.15 2.86
C GLU A 338 23.89 5.40 3.73
N TYR A 339 23.12 5.27 4.82
CA TYR A 339 22.92 6.37 5.76
C TYR A 339 24.23 6.78 6.45
N ASN A 340 25.01 5.79 6.89
CA ASN A 340 26.28 6.05 7.54
C ASN A 340 27.28 6.70 6.58
N GLU A 341 27.43 6.17 5.36
CA GLU A 341 28.34 6.73 4.36
C GLU A 341 27.94 8.14 3.90
N LYS A 342 26.64 8.39 3.67
CA LYS A 342 26.19 9.68 3.13
C LYS A 342 26.08 10.78 4.19
N TYR A 343 25.66 10.44 5.42
CA TYR A 343 25.27 11.44 6.41
C TYR A 343 26.10 11.40 7.69
N VAL A 344 26.57 10.24 8.11
CA VAL A 344 27.25 10.08 9.41
C VAL A 344 28.75 10.26 9.25
N ASN A 345 29.41 9.45 8.41
CA ASN A 345 30.85 9.46 8.19
C ASN A 345 31.37 10.85 7.80
N PRO A 346 30.74 11.61 6.88
CA PRO A 346 31.22 12.94 6.52
C PRO A 346 31.12 13.96 7.66
N ARG A 347 30.22 13.74 8.63
CA ARG A 347 30.05 14.64 9.79
C ARG A 347 30.93 14.24 10.96
N LEU A 348 31.14 12.94 11.18
CA LEU A 348 32.02 12.41 12.22
C LEU A 348 33.50 12.60 11.86
N HIS A 349 33.86 12.30 10.61
CA HIS A 349 35.22 12.35 10.08
C HIS A 349 35.43 13.59 9.19
N ALA A 350 34.82 14.72 9.56
CA ALA A 350 35.10 15.98 8.88
C ALA A 350 36.57 16.35 9.11
N VAL A 351 37.33 16.52 8.02
CA VAL A 351 38.72 17.00 8.08
C VAL A 351 38.72 18.39 8.73
N LYS A 352 39.25 18.46 9.95
CA LYS A 352 39.45 19.72 10.68
C LYS A 352 40.93 20.03 10.62
N THR A 353 41.26 21.22 10.13
CA THR A 353 42.61 21.74 10.24
C THR A 353 42.75 22.43 11.59
N ASP A 354 43.77 22.05 12.36
CA ASP A 354 44.11 22.80 13.57
C ASP A 354 44.69 24.15 13.14
N ALA A 355 43.95 25.22 13.42
CA ALA A 355 44.44 26.59 13.27
C ALA A 355 45.41 26.90 14.43
N CYS A 356 46.56 26.23 14.43
CA CYS A 356 47.68 26.57 15.28
C CYS A 356 48.28 27.89 14.78
N VAL A 357 48.13 28.96 15.56
CA VAL A 357 48.94 30.16 15.38
C VAL A 357 50.30 29.88 16.01
N MET A 358 51.19 29.23 15.24
CA MET A 358 52.64 29.46 15.13
C MET A 358 53.40 28.21 14.60
N THR A 359 54.32 28.51 13.69
CA THR A 359 55.30 27.73 12.92
C THR A 359 55.87 26.44 13.55
N HIS A 360 55.66 25.27 12.92
CA HIS A 360 56.64 24.62 12.04
C HIS A 360 56.02 23.35 11.40
N GLU A 361 56.47 23.03 10.20
CA GLU A 361 56.07 21.94 9.29
C GLU A 361 55.76 20.60 9.98
N ALA A 362 54.50 20.15 9.92
CA ALA A 362 54.14 18.75 10.16
C ALA A 362 53.10 18.31 9.12
N GLU A 363 53.45 17.26 8.40
CA GLU A 363 52.76 16.68 7.24
C GLU A 363 51.31 16.32 7.56
N MET A 364 50.37 16.77 6.73
CA MET A 364 48.98 16.32 6.81
C MET A 364 48.85 15.00 6.07
N VAL A 365 48.59 13.91 6.81
CA VAL A 365 48.28 12.59 6.24
C VAL A 365 46.79 12.53 5.91
N ASP A 366 46.46 12.23 4.65
CA ASP A 366 45.08 12.04 4.20
C ASP A 366 44.53 10.70 4.73
N TRP A 367 43.27 10.68 5.16
CA TRP A 367 42.63 9.51 5.74
C TRP A 367 42.27 8.44 4.71
N ARG A 368 42.40 8.75 3.42
CA ARG A 368 42.19 7.82 2.30
C ARG A 368 43.37 6.89 2.02
N ASP A 369 44.52 7.18 2.61
CA ASP A 369 45.74 6.38 2.45
C ASP A 369 45.93 5.36 3.59
N MET A 370 44.89 5.10 4.41
CA MET A 370 44.87 4.09 5.47
C MET A 370 43.88 2.95 5.22
#